data_AF-A0A8S3IMI8-F1
#
_entry.id   AF-A0A8S3IMI8-F1
#
_cell.length_a   1.000
_cell.length_b   1.000
_cell.length_c   1.000
_cell.angle_alpha   90.00
_cell.angle_beta   90.00
_cell.angle_gamma   90.00
#
_symmetry.space_group_name_H-M   'P 1'
#
loop_
_entity.id
_entity.type
_entity.pdbx_description
1 polymer ?
#
loop_
_entity_poly.entity_id
_entity_poly.type
_entity_poly.pdbx_seq_one_letter_code
_entity_poly.pdbx_strand_id
1 'polypeptide(L)'
;MPFVTSYHNKEKVLFWPDLASSHYGNNVLQYLDQNDAQFVDNKFNPQNCPQARPIETLWSILKNMVYDEGWEAKTINQLRTQ
;
A
#
# COMPACT_ATOMS: atom_id res chain seq x y z
N MET A 1 1.04 10.21 -9.76
CA MET A 1 1.52 9.08 -8.92
C MET A 1 3.00 8.75 -9.18
N PRO A 2 3.96 9.32 -8.43
CA PRO A 2 5.39 9.24 -8.78
C PRO A 2 5.97 7.83 -8.88
N PHE A 3 5.65 6.91 -7.96
CA PHE A 3 6.15 5.54 -7.98
C PHE A 3 5.71 4.79 -9.23
N VAL A 4 4.41 4.79 -9.53
CA VAL A 4 3.83 4.15 -10.72
C VAL A 4 4.43 4.74 -11.99
N THR A 5 4.52 6.07 -12.08
CA THR A 5 5.12 6.76 -13.25
C THR A 5 6.61 6.46 -13.41
N SER A 6 7.34 6.16 -12.33
CA SER A 6 8.78 5.89 -12.40
C SER A 6 9.08 4.43 -12.74
N TYR A 7 8.29 3.49 -12.21
CA TYR A 7 8.61 2.06 -12.27
C TYR A 7 7.66 1.24 -13.16
N HIS A 8 6.47 1.75 -13.48
CA HIS A 8 5.41 1.01 -14.18
C HIS A 8 4.77 1.82 -15.31
N ASN A 9 5.50 2.76 -15.94
CA ASN A 9 4.96 3.69 -16.94
C ASN A 9 4.44 3.07 -18.25
N LYS A 10 4.76 1.81 -18.52
CA LYS A 10 4.30 1.07 -19.72
C LYS A 10 3.25 0.01 -19.39
N GLU A 11 2.97 -0.21 -18.12
CA GLU A 11 2.10 -1.27 -17.64
C GLU A 11 0.71 -0.72 -17.32
N LYS A 12 -0.31 -1.55 -17.50
CA LYS A 12 -1.63 -1.27 -16.94
C LYS A 12 -1.59 -1.61 -15.45
N VAL A 13 -1.63 -0.59 -14.61
CA VAL A 13 -1.60 -0.75 -13.16
C VAL A 13 -3.02 -0.69 -12.61
N LEU A 14 -3.39 -1.71 -11.83
CA LEU A 14 -4.60 -1.71 -11.02
C LEU A 14 -4.23 -1.40 -9.57
N PHE A 15 -4.72 -0.28 -9.06
CA PHE A 15 -4.57 0.08 -7.66
C PHE A 15 -5.60 -0.65 -6.79
N TRP A 16 -5.12 -1.49 -5.86
CA TRP A 16 -5.98 -2.29 -4.99
C TRP A 16 -5.77 -1.93 -3.51
N PRO A 17 -6.42 -0.87 -3.01
CA PRO A 17 -6.30 -0.47 -1.61
C PRO A 17 -7.08 -1.42 -0.68
N ASP A 18 -6.85 -1.28 0.63
CA ASP A 18 -7.76 -1.83 1.62
C ASP A 18 -9.08 -1.01 1.67
N LEU A 19 -9.98 -1.38 2.59
CA LEU A 19 -11.30 -0.77 2.72
C LEU A 19 -11.35 0.44 3.67
N ALA A 20 -10.21 1.04 4.02
CA ALA A 20 -10.21 2.26 4.80
C ALA A 20 -10.96 3.36 4.06
N SER A 21 -11.85 4.06 4.78
CA SER A 21 -12.72 5.08 4.20
C SER A 21 -11.94 6.23 3.53
N SER A 22 -10.73 6.50 4.00
CA SER A 22 -9.81 7.48 3.41
C SER A 22 -9.45 7.16 1.94
N HIS A 23 -9.34 5.88 1.56
CA HIS A 23 -9.01 5.48 0.19
C HIS A 23 -10.15 5.67 -0.80
N TYR A 24 -11.40 5.69 -0.31
CA TYR A 24 -12.60 5.85 -1.13
C TYR A 24 -13.24 7.24 -0.98
N GLY A 25 -12.55 8.18 -0.33
CA GLY A 25 -13.01 9.56 -0.23
C GLY A 25 -13.01 10.27 -1.59
N ASN A 26 -13.96 11.19 -1.79
CA ASN A 26 -14.16 11.88 -3.08
C ASN A 26 -12.87 12.48 -3.67
N ASN A 27 -12.05 13.14 -2.84
CA ASN A 27 -10.80 13.75 -3.31
C ASN A 27 -9.79 12.70 -3.81
N VAL A 28 -9.77 11.51 -3.19
CA VAL A 28 -8.88 10.42 -3.60
C VAL A 28 -9.38 9.81 -4.90
N LEU A 29 -10.68 9.54 -5.01
CA LEU A 29 -11.27 9.01 -6.25
C LEU A 29 -11.07 9.98 -7.42
N GLN A 30 -11.27 11.28 -7.20
CA GLN A 30 -11.01 12.31 -8.20
C GLN A 30 -9.54 12.36 -8.60
N TYR A 31 -8.61 12.23 -7.66
CA TYR A 31 -7.18 12.17 -7.96
C TYR A 31 -6.82 10.94 -8.80
N LEU A 32 -7.37 9.76 -8.48
CA LEU A 32 -7.13 8.53 -9.24
C LEU A 32 -7.65 8.65 -10.67
N ASP A 33 -8.87 9.19 -10.85
CA ASP A 33 -9.47 9.46 -12.16
C ASP A 33 -8.64 10.43 -13.01
N GLN A 34 -8.21 11.55 -12.41
CA GLN A 34 -7.33 12.53 -13.07
C GLN A 34 -5.97 11.97 -13.49
N ASN A 35 -5.51 10.89 -12.86
CA ASN A 35 -4.25 10.22 -13.16
C ASN A 35 -4.44 8.95 -14.02
N ASP A 36 -5.65 8.71 -14.57
CA ASP A 36 -6.01 7.51 -15.33
C ASP A 36 -5.64 6.20 -14.60
N ALA A 37 -5.77 6.22 -13.27
CA ALA A 37 -5.40 5.10 -12.41
C ALA A 37 -6.62 4.19 -12.22
N GLN A 38 -6.57 2.98 -12.76
CA GLN A 38 -7.58 1.97 -12.48
C GLN A 38 -7.51 1.57 -11.01
N PHE A 39 -8.66 1.39 -10.35
CA PHE A 39 -8.71 0.95 -8.96
C PHE A 39 -9.87 -0.02 -8.68
N VAL A 40 -9.72 -0.83 -7.64
CA VAL A 40 -10.78 -1.76 -7.20
C VAL A 40 -11.84 -1.01 -6.41
N ASP A 41 -13.06 -0.96 -6.96
CA ASP A 41 -14.24 -0.39 -6.29
C ASP A 41 -14.53 -1.12 -4.97
N ASN A 42 -14.93 -0.35 -3.95
CA ASN A 42 -15.30 -0.83 -2.62
C ASN A 42 -16.28 -2.01 -2.68
N LYS A 43 -17.29 -1.96 -3.57
CA LYS A 43 -18.30 -3.04 -3.67
C LYS A 43 -17.73 -4.39 -4.12
N PHE A 44 -16.59 -4.39 -4.83
CA PHE A 44 -15.92 -5.60 -5.31
C PHE A 44 -14.72 -5.97 -4.45
N ASN A 45 -14.42 -5.16 -3.44
CA ASN A 45 -13.26 -5.35 -2.60
C ASN A 45 -13.63 -6.19 -1.37
N PRO A 46 -13.16 -7.44 -1.25
CA PRO A 46 -13.57 -8.32 -0.14
C PRO A 46 -13.11 -7.77 1.21
N GLN A 47 -14.05 -7.70 2.16
CA GLN A 47 -13.78 -7.34 3.55
C GLN A 47 -12.97 -8.42 4.27
N ASN A 48 -12.15 -7.99 5.24
CA ASN A 48 -11.44 -8.87 6.17
C ASN A 48 -10.63 -10.00 5.50
N CYS A 49 -10.03 -9.72 4.34
CA CYS A 49 -9.25 -10.70 3.58
C CYS A 49 -7.76 -10.29 3.47
N PRO A 50 -7.02 -10.18 4.60
CA PRO A 50 -5.61 -9.78 4.57
C PRO A 50 -4.74 -10.77 3.80
N GLN A 51 -5.09 -12.07 3.81
CA GLN A 51 -4.37 -13.11 3.08
C GLN A 51 -4.36 -12.89 1.56
N ALA A 52 -5.38 -12.20 1.01
CA ALA A 52 -5.44 -11.87 -0.40
C ALA A 52 -4.65 -10.60 -0.76
N ARG A 53 -4.01 -9.95 0.22
CA ARG A 53 -3.26 -8.70 0.04
C ARG A 53 -1.77 -8.98 0.12
N PRO A 54 -1.04 -8.93 -1.01
CA PRO A 54 0.42 -9.19 -1.01
C PRO A 54 1.22 -8.27 -0.09
N ILE A 55 0.71 -7.06 0.19
CA ILE A 55 1.36 -6.10 1.09
C ILE A 55 1.49 -6.63 2.53
N GLU A 56 0.58 -7.50 2.99
CA GLU A 56 0.68 -8.11 4.32
C GLU A 56 1.89 -9.05 4.42
N THR A 57 2.16 -9.79 3.34
CA THR A 57 3.36 -10.64 3.25
C THR A 57 4.62 -9.77 3.23
N LEU A 58 4.61 -8.68 2.47
CA LEU A 58 5.72 -7.73 2.43
C LEU A 58 6.01 -7.16 3.83
N TRP A 59 4.98 -6.72 4.56
CA TRP A 59 5.15 -6.20 5.93
C TRP A 59 5.65 -7.26 6.90
N SER A 60 5.20 -8.51 6.75
CA SER A 60 5.70 -9.62 7.58
C SER A 60 7.19 -9.85 7.36
N ILE A 61 7.64 -9.89 6.10
CA ILE A 61 9.06 -10.04 5.75
C ILE A 61 9.87 -8.86 6.28
N LEU A 62 9.41 -7.63 6.02
CA LEU A 62 10.11 -6.42 6.46
C LEU A 62 10.25 -6.36 7.98
N LYS A 63 9.19 -6.72 8.72
CA LYS A 63 9.22 -6.76 10.18
C LYS A 63 10.26 -7.77 10.68
N ASN A 64 10.30 -8.97 10.10
CA ASN A 64 11.31 -9.96 10.48
C ASN A 64 12.74 -9.46 10.23
N MET A 65 12.97 -8.73 9.14
CA MET A 65 14.29 -8.15 8.83
C MET A 65 14.66 -7.00 9.78
N VAL A 66 13.72 -6.09 10.06
CA VAL A 66 13.98 -4.91 10.89
C VAL A 66 14.22 -5.28 12.36
N TYR A 67 13.44 -6.23 12.87
CA TYR A 67 13.49 -6.66 14.28
C TYR A 67 14.27 -7.97 14.45
N ASP A 68 15.14 -8.30 13.49
CA ASP A 68 15.97 -9.49 13.53
C ASP A 68 16.86 -9.49 14.79
N GLU A 69 17.18 -10.68 15.30
CA GLU A 69 18.00 -10.87 16.51
C GLU A 69 17.48 -10.12 17.76
N GLY A 70 16.20 -9.78 17.80
CA GLY A 70 15.60 -9.04 18.92
C GLY A 70 15.94 -7.55 18.92
N TRP A 71 16.34 -7.00 17.77
CA TRP A 71 16.52 -5.57 17.61
C TRP A 71 15.22 -4.83 17.94
N GLU A 72 15.33 -3.66 18.58
CA GLU A 72 14.20 -2.80 18.89
C GLU A 72 14.57 -1.33 18.63
N ALA A 73 13.64 -0.60 18.03
CA ALA A 73 13.76 0.85 17.91
C ALA A 73 13.46 1.52 19.25
N LYS A 74 14.43 2.26 19.81
CA LYS A 74 14.22 3.10 21.00
C LYS A 74 13.71 4.49 20.64
N THR A 75 13.87 4.89 19.38
CA THR A 75 13.35 6.16 18.84
C THR A 75 12.83 5.99 17.42
N ILE A 76 11.92 6.87 17.01
CA ILE A 76 11.41 6.91 15.63
C ILE A 76 12.55 7.17 14.63
N ASN A 77 13.54 7.98 15.00
CA ASN A 77 14.67 8.28 14.12
C ASN A 77 15.50 7.03 13.82
N GLN A 78 15.72 6.18 14.83
CA GLN A 78 16.41 4.90 14.67
C GLN A 78 15.63 3.95 13.75
N LEU A 79 14.29 3.93 13.85
CA LEU A 79 13.45 3.11 12.98
C LEU A 79 13.46 3.58 11.52
N ARG A 80 13.51 4.90 11.28
CA ARG A 80 13.49 5.49 9.93
C ARG A 80 14.75 5.20 9.11
N THR A 81 15.85 4.83 9.76
CA THR A 81 17.15 4.60 9.14
C THR A 81 17.46 3.13 8.89
N GLN A 82 16.55 2.22 9.28
CA GLN A 82 16.61 0.80 8.90
C GLN A 82 16.07 0.57 7.50
#